data_AF-A0A7C9TR30-F1
#
_entry.id   AF-A0A7C9TR30-F1
#
_cell.length_a   1.000
_cell.length_b   1.000
_cell.length_c   1.000
_cell.angle_alpha   90.00
_cell.angle_beta   90.00
_cell.angle_gamma   90.00
#
_symmetry.space_group_name_H-M   'P 1'
#
loop_
_entity.id
_entity.type
_entity.pdbx_description
1 polymer ?
#
loop_
_entity_poly.entity_id
_entity_poly.type
_entity_poly.pdbx_seq_one_letter_code
_entity_poly.pdbx_strand_id
1 'polypeptide(L)'
;MASADSQTLTVEGHELTLTHPAKILYPATGTTKRDVVEYYTRIAPFLLPHSTDRAATRKRWVDGVGSPEEPGAVFFQKNLEDSAPAWVKRRPLQHADDVNIYPLVNDAATLVWLAQLAALEIHVPQWRFGPHGGHRAPDRLVLDLDPGEGAGLAECAEVARLARVRLQGMGLEPVPVTSGSKGIHLYAALDGSRSSAAVSALAHELARELESDHADLVVSDMKRSLRAGKVLVDWSQNSENKTTVVPYSLRGRFTPTVAAPRHWAELDDPALAQLHYREVLRRVWGGDDPMSGFGGGPETVKAAPVTGGRSFVIQELAGRRHGILLSVHRHGRSYRWVLPKGLPTDPRHNQAAERVEHEVDAAGRMRDSGTYEVEKWHDDGEIILTVTGAHGSHRLALINTEAGRSDAWLVHLLVADPIRQAVRTLPVRPSAGPLSAVRAGAARA
;
A
#
# COMPACT_ATOMS: atom_id res chain seq x y z
N MET A 1 26.39 -14.89 -9.05
CA MET A 1 26.15 -14.62 -10.49
C MET A 1 24.66 -14.42 -10.66
N ALA A 2 24.24 -13.28 -11.17
CA ALA A 2 22.86 -12.99 -11.52
C ALA A 2 22.34 -14.06 -12.50
N SER A 3 21.23 -14.72 -12.18
CA SER A 3 20.54 -15.60 -13.13
C SER A 3 20.10 -14.77 -14.35
N ALA A 4 19.97 -15.38 -15.52
CA ALA A 4 19.59 -14.70 -16.78
C ALA A 4 18.27 -13.90 -16.73
N ASP A 5 17.47 -14.01 -15.67
CA ASP A 5 16.20 -13.30 -15.46
C ASP A 5 16.19 -12.48 -14.15
N SER A 6 17.30 -11.84 -13.77
CA SER A 6 17.31 -10.88 -12.66
C SER A 6 17.40 -9.44 -13.17
N GLN A 7 16.65 -8.54 -12.53
CA GLN A 7 16.58 -7.12 -12.85
C GLN A 7 17.05 -6.31 -11.63
N THR A 8 17.85 -5.27 -11.86
CA THR A 8 18.17 -4.30 -10.81
C THR A 8 17.13 -3.18 -10.83
N LEU A 9 16.60 -2.86 -9.66
CA LEU A 9 15.67 -1.76 -9.41
C LEU A 9 16.35 -0.76 -8.48
N THR A 10 16.19 0.53 -8.74
CA THR A 10 16.61 1.58 -7.80
C THR A 10 15.36 2.18 -7.18
N VAL A 11 15.21 2.08 -5.86
CA VAL A 11 14.08 2.61 -5.10
C VAL A 11 14.65 3.48 -3.98
N GLU A 12 14.30 4.77 -3.97
CA GLU A 12 14.77 5.74 -2.97
C GLU A 12 16.31 5.77 -2.81
N GLY A 13 17.04 5.57 -3.91
CA GLY A 13 18.51 5.54 -3.93
C GLY A 13 19.13 4.20 -3.50
N HIS A 14 18.32 3.20 -3.18
CA HIS A 14 18.77 1.84 -2.86
C HIS A 14 18.67 0.92 -4.08
N GLU A 15 19.75 0.21 -4.39
CA GLU A 15 19.73 -0.84 -5.42
C GLU A 15 19.19 -2.17 -4.86
N LEU A 16 18.23 -2.75 -5.59
CA LEU A 16 17.53 -3.98 -5.25
C LEU A 16 17.59 -4.94 -6.44
N THR A 17 17.96 -6.19 -6.21
CA THR A 17 17.91 -7.23 -7.25
C THR A 17 16.59 -8.00 -7.18
N LEU A 18 15.74 -7.79 -8.17
CA LEU A 18 14.54 -8.60 -8.43
C LEU A 18 14.93 -9.85 -9.21
N THR A 19 14.93 -11.00 -8.57
CA THR A 19 15.17 -12.31 -9.20
C THR A 19 13.86 -12.92 -9.67
N HIS A 20 13.83 -13.78 -10.69
CA HIS A 20 12.61 -14.53 -11.08
C HIS A 20 11.31 -13.69 -11.14
N PRO A 21 11.30 -12.52 -11.79
CA PRO A 21 10.14 -11.62 -11.84
C PRO A 21 8.90 -12.30 -12.42
N ALA A 22 9.07 -13.24 -13.36
CA ALA A 22 7.98 -13.97 -13.99
C ALA A 22 7.38 -15.11 -13.12
N LYS A 23 7.94 -15.39 -11.93
CA LYS A 23 7.41 -16.42 -11.04
C LYS A 23 5.97 -16.10 -10.66
N ILE A 24 5.06 -17.04 -10.89
CA ILE A 24 3.64 -16.89 -10.53
C ILE A 24 3.50 -17.08 -9.02
N LEU A 25 2.98 -16.08 -8.32
CA LEU A 25 2.70 -16.14 -6.89
C LEU A 25 1.22 -16.40 -6.61
N TYR A 26 0.31 -16.02 -7.52
CA TYR A 26 -1.12 -16.36 -7.45
C TYR A 26 -1.57 -17.08 -8.72
N PRO A 27 -1.57 -18.44 -8.73
CA PRO A 27 -1.91 -19.23 -9.91
C PRO A 27 -3.28 -18.90 -10.52
N ALA A 28 -4.31 -18.72 -9.68
CA ALA A 28 -5.69 -18.48 -10.14
C ALA A 28 -5.86 -17.21 -11.00
N THR A 29 -4.94 -16.25 -10.89
CA THR A 29 -4.99 -14.98 -11.63
C THR A 29 -3.78 -14.77 -12.54
N GLY A 30 -2.81 -15.69 -12.52
CA GLY A 30 -1.51 -15.51 -13.18
C GLY A 30 -0.67 -14.37 -12.60
N THR A 31 -0.99 -13.86 -11.40
CA THR A 31 -0.27 -12.73 -10.81
C THR A 31 1.16 -13.14 -10.46
N THR A 32 2.12 -12.44 -11.05
CA THR A 32 3.55 -12.73 -10.95
C THR A 32 4.21 -12.00 -9.78
N LYS A 33 5.45 -12.36 -9.47
CA LYS A 33 6.25 -11.63 -8.49
C LYS A 33 6.49 -10.18 -8.92
N ARG A 34 6.66 -9.93 -10.23
CA ARG A 34 6.74 -8.56 -10.75
C ARG A 34 5.48 -7.76 -10.42
N ASP A 35 4.29 -8.33 -10.60
CA ASP A 35 3.03 -7.67 -10.27
C ASP A 35 2.93 -7.32 -8.77
N VAL A 36 3.38 -8.23 -7.90
CA VAL A 36 3.41 -8.00 -6.44
C VAL A 36 4.40 -6.90 -6.07
N VAL A 37 5.58 -6.89 -6.68
CA VAL A 37 6.58 -5.82 -6.51
C VAL A 37 6.03 -4.48 -7.01
N GLU A 38 5.39 -4.44 -8.17
CA GLU A 38 4.75 -3.23 -8.71
C GLU A 38 3.64 -2.73 -7.76
N TYR A 39 2.79 -3.62 -7.26
CA TYR A 39 1.75 -3.26 -6.30
C TYR A 39 2.35 -2.60 -5.07
N TYR A 40 3.32 -3.24 -4.44
CA TYR A 40 3.94 -2.73 -3.22
C TYR A 40 4.71 -1.44 -3.43
N THR A 41 5.32 -1.25 -4.61
CA THR A 41 5.92 0.03 -5.01
C THR A 41 4.86 1.14 -5.06
N ARG A 42 3.73 0.88 -5.74
CA ARG A 42 2.70 1.90 -6.00
C ARG A 42 1.78 2.18 -4.82
N ILE A 43 1.64 1.23 -3.89
CA ILE A 43 0.79 1.39 -2.70
C ILE A 43 1.56 1.97 -1.51
N ALA A 44 2.90 2.01 -1.57
CA ALA A 44 3.76 2.45 -0.48
C ALA A 44 3.30 3.76 0.18
N PRO A 45 2.94 4.84 -0.56
CA PRO A 45 2.53 6.10 0.07
C PRO A 45 1.29 5.99 0.97
N PHE A 46 0.44 5.00 0.71
CA PHE A 46 -0.81 4.76 1.45
C PHE A 46 -0.60 3.71 2.56
N LEU A 47 0.25 2.70 2.35
CA LEU A 47 0.54 1.66 3.32
C LEU A 47 1.46 2.15 4.45
N LEU A 48 2.52 2.86 4.10
CA LEU A 48 3.60 3.23 5.03
C LEU A 48 3.11 3.99 6.27
N PRO A 49 2.17 4.96 6.21
CA PRO A 49 1.63 5.61 7.41
C PRO A 49 1.10 4.63 8.48
N HIS A 50 0.66 3.44 8.06
CA HIS A 50 0.09 2.41 8.93
C HIS A 50 1.11 1.36 9.40
N SER A 51 2.32 1.31 8.81
CA SER A 51 3.41 0.39 9.21
C SER A 51 4.59 1.08 9.90
N THR A 52 4.76 2.40 9.71
CA THR A 52 5.93 3.14 10.19
C THR A 52 6.20 2.94 11.68
N ASP A 53 7.46 2.63 11.97
CA ASP A 53 8.04 2.34 13.28
C ASP A 53 7.34 1.21 14.05
N ARG A 54 6.68 0.28 13.35
CA ARG A 54 6.10 -0.92 13.95
C ARG A 54 6.95 -2.15 13.59
N ALA A 55 7.10 -3.07 14.55
CA ALA A 55 7.78 -4.35 14.32
C ALA A 55 7.01 -5.17 13.26
N ALA A 56 7.57 -5.29 12.05
CA ALA A 56 6.88 -5.95 10.95
C ALA A 56 7.14 -7.45 10.95
N THR A 57 6.07 -8.23 11.09
CA THR A 57 6.07 -9.67 10.89
C THR A 57 5.64 -9.98 9.46
N ARG A 58 6.40 -10.84 8.78
CA ARG A 58 6.24 -11.13 7.35
C ARG A 58 5.69 -12.53 7.17
N LYS A 59 4.66 -12.69 6.34
CA LYS A 59 4.28 -14.01 5.82
C LYS A 59 4.66 -14.14 4.36
N ARG A 60 5.42 -15.18 4.05
CA ARG A 60 6.00 -15.39 2.71
C ARG A 60 5.47 -16.65 2.07
N TRP A 61 5.14 -16.54 0.80
CA TRP A 61 4.82 -17.67 -0.08
C TRP A 61 5.88 -17.72 -1.16
N VAL A 62 7.04 -18.27 -0.80
CA VAL A 62 8.22 -18.29 -1.67
C VAL A 62 7.89 -18.94 -3.01
N ASP A 63 7.06 -19.98 -3.00
CA ASP A 63 6.60 -20.74 -4.17
C ASP A 63 5.18 -20.39 -4.64
N GLY A 64 4.62 -19.29 -4.12
CA GLY A 64 3.24 -18.88 -4.40
C GLY A 64 2.21 -19.53 -3.48
N VAL A 65 0.97 -19.07 -3.58
CA VAL A 65 -0.15 -19.45 -2.69
C VAL A 65 -0.79 -20.79 -3.04
N GLY A 66 -0.44 -21.39 -4.18
CA GLY A 66 -1.01 -22.65 -4.65
C GLY A 66 -2.48 -22.54 -5.07
N SER A 67 -3.22 -23.64 -4.90
CA SER A 67 -4.66 -23.74 -5.18
C SER A 67 -5.44 -24.24 -3.94
N PRO A 68 -6.78 -24.23 -3.95
CA PRO A 68 -7.57 -24.85 -2.87
C PRO A 68 -7.22 -26.31 -2.59
N GLU A 69 -6.86 -27.07 -3.64
CA GLU A 69 -6.53 -28.48 -3.56
C GLU A 69 -5.08 -28.71 -3.11
N GLU A 70 -4.15 -27.84 -3.53
CA GLU A 70 -2.74 -27.89 -3.17
C GLU A 70 -2.27 -26.49 -2.69
N PRO A 71 -2.55 -26.13 -1.43
CA PRO A 71 -2.19 -24.82 -0.90
C PRO A 71 -0.67 -24.69 -0.72
N GLY A 72 -0.12 -23.56 -1.14
CA GLY A 72 1.30 -23.28 -1.04
C GLY A 72 1.76 -23.07 0.41
N ALA A 73 3.00 -23.48 0.70
CA ALA A 73 3.60 -23.33 2.02
C ALA A 73 3.79 -21.86 2.40
N VAL A 74 3.41 -21.52 3.63
CA VAL A 74 3.61 -20.19 4.21
C VAL A 74 4.75 -20.20 5.23
N PHE A 75 5.68 -19.26 5.08
CA PHE A 75 6.76 -19.03 6.02
C PHE A 75 6.46 -17.79 6.85
N PHE A 76 6.29 -17.98 8.16
CA PHE A 76 6.09 -16.89 9.11
C PHE A 76 7.44 -16.45 9.65
N GLN A 77 7.81 -15.19 9.41
CA GLN A 77 9.13 -14.67 9.78
C GLN A 77 9.00 -13.38 10.59
N LYS A 78 9.50 -13.48 11.82
CA LYS A 78 9.64 -12.38 12.78
C LYS A 78 11.04 -11.80 12.71
N ASN A 79 12.04 -12.66 12.88
CA ASN A 79 13.45 -12.29 12.83
C ASN A 79 13.90 -12.00 11.40
N LEU A 80 14.67 -10.93 11.25
CA LEU A 80 15.34 -10.55 10.02
C LEU A 80 16.48 -11.54 9.73
N GLU A 81 16.68 -11.87 8.46
CA GLU A 81 17.84 -12.67 8.05
C GLU A 81 19.15 -11.88 8.14
N ASP A 82 20.28 -12.55 8.40
CA ASP A 82 21.61 -11.92 8.44
C ASP A 82 22.00 -11.27 7.11
N SER A 83 21.46 -11.78 6.01
CA SER A 83 21.66 -11.28 4.65
C SER A 83 20.80 -10.06 4.30
N ALA A 84 19.99 -9.56 5.22
CA ALA A 84 19.16 -8.40 4.97
C ALA A 84 20.01 -7.14 4.69
N PRO A 85 19.58 -6.27 3.76
CA PRO A 85 20.33 -5.09 3.40
C PRO A 85 20.57 -4.16 4.60
N ALA A 86 21.78 -3.59 4.71
CA ALA A 86 22.18 -2.78 5.85
C ALA A 86 21.32 -1.50 6.05
N TRP A 87 20.70 -1.01 4.98
CA TRP A 87 19.83 0.16 5.01
C TRP A 87 18.41 -0.14 5.54
N VAL A 88 18.00 -1.42 5.63
CA VAL A 88 16.71 -1.79 6.24
C VAL A 88 16.74 -1.45 7.72
N LYS A 89 15.96 -0.44 8.12
CA LYS A 89 15.83 -0.06 9.52
C LYS A 89 15.26 -1.24 10.32
N ARG A 90 15.85 -1.50 11.49
CA ARG A 90 15.50 -2.65 12.31
C ARG A 90 15.59 -2.34 13.80
N ARG A 91 14.81 -3.06 14.61
CA ARG A 91 14.82 -2.94 16.08
C ARG A 91 14.81 -4.32 16.73
N PRO A 92 15.57 -4.51 17.82
CA PRO A 92 15.43 -5.70 18.65
C PRO A 92 14.10 -5.65 19.41
N LEU A 93 13.48 -6.81 19.59
CA LEU A 93 12.31 -7.01 20.42
C LEU A 93 12.55 -8.25 21.30
N GLN A 94 12.50 -8.04 22.61
CA GLN A 94 12.60 -9.11 23.59
C GLN A 94 11.28 -9.89 23.64
N HIS A 95 11.37 -11.20 23.48
CA HIS A 95 10.31 -12.16 23.78
C HIS A 95 10.65 -12.94 25.05
N ALA A 96 9.82 -13.91 25.43
CA ALA A 96 10.02 -14.68 26.65
C ALA A 96 11.39 -15.37 26.70
N ASP A 97 11.81 -15.98 25.58
CA ASP A 97 13.00 -16.83 25.53
C ASP A 97 14.13 -16.29 24.64
N ASP A 98 13.81 -15.34 23.74
CA ASP A 98 14.71 -14.88 22.68
C ASP A 98 14.57 -13.39 22.36
N VAL A 99 15.58 -12.83 21.70
CA VAL A 99 15.53 -11.49 21.11
C VAL A 99 15.47 -11.63 19.59
N ASN A 100 14.40 -11.14 19.00
CA ASN A 100 14.23 -11.10 17.54
C ASN A 100 14.52 -9.69 17.03
N ILE A 101 15.22 -9.60 15.90
CA ILE A 101 15.47 -8.36 15.17
C ILE A 101 14.38 -8.19 14.13
N TYR A 102 13.50 -7.22 14.31
CA TYR A 102 12.40 -6.98 13.37
C TYR A 102 12.76 -5.88 12.37
N PRO A 103 12.38 -6.02 11.08
CA PRO A 103 12.38 -4.90 10.14
C PRO A 103 11.32 -3.87 10.54
N LEU A 104 11.61 -2.61 10.25
CA LEU A 104 10.64 -1.52 10.27
C LEU A 104 10.35 -1.13 8.83
N VAL A 105 9.09 -1.27 8.42
CA VAL A 105 8.65 -0.93 7.06
C VAL A 105 8.31 0.56 7.03
N ASN A 106 9.35 1.38 6.93
CA ASN A 106 9.29 2.84 7.04
C ASN A 106 9.42 3.56 5.70
N ASP A 107 9.85 2.85 4.66
CA ASP A 107 10.20 3.40 3.36
C ASP A 107 9.82 2.42 2.24
N ALA A 108 9.72 2.94 1.01
CA ALA A 108 9.30 2.17 -0.15
C ALA A 108 10.35 1.12 -0.51
N ALA A 109 11.64 1.44 -0.37
CA ALA A 109 12.73 0.50 -0.62
C ALA A 109 12.60 -0.79 0.23
N THR A 110 12.32 -0.65 1.53
CA THR A 110 12.10 -1.78 2.45
C THR A 110 10.89 -2.59 2.03
N LEU A 111 9.78 -1.92 1.69
CA LEU A 111 8.55 -2.57 1.27
C LEU A 111 8.74 -3.38 -0.03
N VAL A 112 9.44 -2.80 -1.01
CA VAL A 112 9.76 -3.47 -2.28
C VAL A 112 10.73 -4.64 -2.09
N TRP A 113 11.72 -4.49 -1.19
CA TRP A 113 12.60 -5.59 -0.82
C TRP A 113 11.82 -6.77 -0.22
N LEU A 114 10.87 -6.51 0.69
CA LEU A 114 10.00 -7.55 1.26
C LEU A 114 9.16 -8.23 0.16
N ALA A 115 8.65 -7.47 -0.81
CA ALA A 115 7.92 -8.02 -1.95
C ALA A 115 8.81 -8.95 -2.82
N GLN A 116 10.07 -8.58 -3.05
CA GLN A 116 11.06 -9.42 -3.73
C GLN A 116 11.31 -10.74 -2.98
N LEU A 117 11.26 -10.73 -1.65
CA LEU A 117 11.32 -11.93 -0.81
C LEU A 117 10.02 -12.75 -0.80
N ALA A 118 9.02 -12.38 -1.62
CA ALA A 118 7.69 -12.96 -1.67
C ALA A 118 6.91 -12.84 -0.34
N ALA A 119 7.17 -11.78 0.45
CA ALA A 119 6.33 -11.44 1.58
C ALA A 119 5.01 -10.85 1.07
N LEU A 120 3.96 -11.67 1.08
CA LEU A 120 2.64 -11.25 0.63
C LEU A 120 1.89 -10.52 1.74
N GLU A 121 1.99 -10.97 2.99
CA GLU A 121 1.34 -10.28 4.11
C GLU A 121 2.36 -9.61 5.03
N ILE A 122 2.06 -8.37 5.43
CA ILE A 122 2.79 -7.60 6.41
C ILE A 122 1.87 -7.38 7.60
N HIS A 123 2.31 -7.85 8.77
CA HIS A 123 1.56 -7.73 10.02
C HIS A 123 2.35 -6.88 11.00
N VAL A 124 1.66 -5.99 11.71
CA VAL A 124 2.29 -5.04 12.64
C VAL A 124 1.47 -4.96 13.94
N PRO A 125 2.11 -4.65 15.09
CA PRO A 125 1.41 -4.39 16.34
C PRO A 125 0.64 -3.06 16.30
N GLN A 126 -0.24 -2.85 17.29
CA GLN A 126 -0.99 -1.59 17.42
C GLN A 126 -0.20 -0.46 18.08
N TRP A 127 0.99 -0.75 18.61
CA TRP A 127 1.95 0.22 19.12
C TRP A 127 3.08 0.48 18.12
N ARG A 128 3.88 1.53 18.37
CA ARG A 128 5.08 1.92 17.61
C ARG A 128 6.31 1.99 18.51
N PHE A 129 7.49 1.74 17.96
CA PHE A 129 8.75 1.99 18.64
C PHE A 129 8.97 3.47 18.89
N GLY A 130 9.49 3.80 20.07
CA GLY A 130 10.00 5.14 20.40
C GLY A 130 11.24 5.52 19.57
N PRO A 131 11.56 6.82 19.44
CA PRO A 131 12.77 7.29 18.76
C PRO A 131 14.05 6.65 19.33
N HIS A 132 14.07 6.46 20.66
CA HIS A 132 15.18 5.90 21.42
C HIS A 132 15.02 4.40 21.74
N GLY A 133 14.06 3.72 21.11
CA GLY A 133 13.69 2.33 21.47
C GLY A 133 12.48 2.27 22.40
N GLY A 134 12.16 1.06 22.88
CA GLY A 134 10.97 0.78 23.70
C GLY A 134 9.64 0.93 22.94
N HIS A 135 8.55 0.48 23.56
CA HIS A 135 7.21 0.56 22.97
C HIS A 135 6.52 1.83 23.46
N ARG A 136 5.96 2.61 22.54
CA ARG A 136 4.94 3.59 22.91
C ARG A 136 3.63 2.87 23.22
N ALA A 137 2.75 3.55 23.94
CA ALA A 137 1.36 3.13 24.02
C ALA A 137 0.74 2.98 22.61
N PRO A 138 -0.23 2.07 22.42
CA PRO A 138 -0.95 1.95 21.16
C PRO A 138 -1.59 3.26 20.71
N ASP A 139 -1.41 3.58 19.44
CA ASP A 139 -1.99 4.75 18.77
C ASP A 139 -3.22 4.37 17.94
N ARG A 140 -3.66 3.10 18.03
CA ARG A 140 -4.89 2.61 17.42
C ARG A 140 -5.46 1.41 18.17
N LEU A 141 -6.78 1.25 18.06
CA LEU A 141 -7.57 0.09 18.46
C LEU A 141 -8.00 -0.67 17.20
N VAL A 142 -8.05 -2.00 17.29
CA VAL A 142 -8.56 -2.87 16.22
C VAL A 142 -9.61 -3.84 16.76
N LEU A 143 -10.76 -3.94 16.09
CA LEU A 143 -11.67 -5.08 16.24
C LEU A 143 -11.62 -5.91 14.97
N ASP A 144 -11.30 -7.19 15.08
CA ASP A 144 -11.31 -8.12 13.95
C ASP A 144 -12.62 -8.92 13.95
N LEU A 145 -13.44 -8.69 12.93
CA LEU A 145 -14.77 -9.27 12.79
C LEU A 145 -14.66 -10.48 11.87
N ASP A 146 -14.59 -11.66 12.46
CA ASP A 146 -14.28 -12.93 11.80
C ASP A 146 -15.53 -13.80 11.69
N PRO A 147 -16.05 -14.07 10.47
CA PRO A 147 -17.27 -14.87 10.32
C PRO A 147 -16.98 -16.34 10.60
N GLY A 148 -17.83 -16.96 11.42
CA GLY A 148 -17.86 -18.40 11.62
C GLY A 148 -18.53 -19.13 10.45
N GLU A 149 -18.61 -20.45 10.55
CA GLU A 149 -19.29 -21.27 9.53
C GLU A 149 -20.77 -20.89 9.44
N GLY A 150 -21.27 -20.62 8.23
CA GLY A 150 -22.64 -20.16 8.00
C GLY A 150 -22.84 -18.64 8.09
N ALA A 151 -21.85 -17.89 8.59
CA ALA A 151 -21.80 -16.43 8.48
C ALA A 151 -20.80 -16.01 7.39
N GLY A 152 -20.96 -14.80 6.88
CA GLY A 152 -20.15 -14.23 5.82
C GLY A 152 -19.88 -12.74 6.02
N LEU A 153 -19.51 -12.09 4.91
CA LEU A 153 -19.10 -10.69 4.92
C LEU A 153 -20.26 -9.73 5.23
N ALA A 154 -21.50 -10.12 4.90
CA ALA A 154 -22.71 -9.35 5.21
C ALA A 154 -22.95 -9.27 6.72
N GLU A 155 -22.85 -10.40 7.44
CA GLU A 155 -22.97 -10.44 8.89
C GLU A 155 -21.82 -9.65 9.55
N CYS A 156 -20.59 -9.74 9.01
CA CYS A 156 -19.50 -8.90 9.49
C CYS A 156 -19.79 -7.40 9.31
N ALA A 157 -20.42 -6.99 8.20
CA ALA A 157 -20.78 -5.60 7.95
C ALA A 157 -21.88 -5.12 8.90
N GLU A 158 -22.83 -5.99 9.26
CA GLU A 158 -23.84 -5.70 10.27
C GLU A 158 -23.21 -5.49 11.65
N VAL A 159 -22.35 -6.42 12.09
CA VAL A 159 -21.62 -6.28 13.35
C VAL A 159 -20.71 -5.05 13.34
N ALA A 160 -20.10 -4.72 12.19
CA ALA A 160 -19.30 -3.52 12.04
C ALA A 160 -20.11 -2.24 12.31
N ARG A 161 -21.35 -2.15 11.82
CA ARG A 161 -22.24 -1.00 12.08
C ARG A 161 -22.63 -0.92 13.56
N LEU A 162 -22.92 -2.04 14.20
CA LEU A 162 -23.23 -2.07 15.63
C LEU A 162 -22.03 -1.60 16.47
N ALA A 163 -20.83 -2.10 16.16
CA ALA A 163 -19.59 -1.68 16.80
C ALA A 163 -19.27 -0.20 16.55
N ARG A 164 -19.57 0.32 15.34
CA ARG A 164 -19.39 1.75 15.00
C ARG A 164 -20.10 2.66 16.00
N VAL A 165 -21.38 2.39 16.27
CA VAL A 165 -22.21 3.23 17.16
C VAL A 165 -21.58 3.30 18.56
N ARG A 166 -21.08 2.16 19.07
CA ARG A 166 -20.43 2.08 20.37
C ARG A 166 -19.10 2.84 20.40
N LEU A 167 -18.26 2.64 19.39
CA LEU A 167 -16.98 3.34 19.26
C LEU A 167 -17.19 4.86 19.16
N GLN A 168 -18.16 5.31 18.37
CA GLN A 168 -18.50 6.74 18.24
C GLN A 168 -19.02 7.32 19.57
N GLY A 169 -19.79 6.56 20.35
CA GLY A 169 -20.19 6.94 21.70
C GLY A 169 -19.01 7.17 22.66
N MET A 170 -17.86 6.55 22.39
CA MET A 170 -16.60 6.76 23.12
C MET A 170 -15.73 7.87 22.53
N GLY A 171 -16.20 8.59 21.50
CA GLY A 171 -15.43 9.60 20.77
C GLY A 171 -14.41 9.01 19.79
N LEU A 172 -14.51 7.73 19.46
CA LEU A 172 -13.63 7.05 18.50
C LEU A 172 -14.35 6.95 17.15
N GLU A 173 -13.74 7.46 16.08
CA GLU A 173 -14.27 7.28 14.72
C GLU A 173 -13.57 6.10 14.05
N PRO A 174 -14.24 4.94 13.89
CA PRO A 174 -13.65 3.79 13.24
C PRO A 174 -13.71 3.87 11.71
N VAL A 175 -12.65 3.38 11.08
CA VAL A 175 -12.55 3.13 9.63
C VAL A 175 -12.65 1.63 9.37
N PRO A 176 -13.62 1.17 8.57
CA PRO A 176 -13.74 -0.24 8.23
C PRO A 176 -12.72 -0.63 7.16
N VAL A 177 -12.16 -1.83 7.30
CA VAL A 177 -11.18 -2.41 6.40
C VAL A 177 -11.61 -3.83 6.10
N THR A 178 -12.06 -4.09 4.87
CA THR A 178 -12.25 -5.48 4.41
C THR A 178 -10.92 -6.21 4.54
N SER A 179 -10.86 -7.32 5.28
CA SER A 179 -9.58 -7.93 5.69
C SER A 179 -8.74 -8.45 4.51
N GLY A 180 -9.34 -8.61 3.33
CA GLY A 180 -8.83 -9.34 2.19
C GLY A 180 -8.94 -10.86 2.35
N SER A 181 -9.50 -11.36 3.45
CA SER A 181 -9.72 -12.79 3.70
C SER A 181 -11.19 -13.14 3.74
N LYS A 182 -11.82 -13.12 4.91
CA LYS A 182 -13.25 -13.45 5.09
C LYS A 182 -14.00 -12.32 5.79
N GLY A 183 -13.37 -11.71 6.79
CA GLY A 183 -13.97 -10.70 7.65
C GLY A 183 -13.64 -9.26 7.34
N ILE A 184 -13.91 -8.39 8.32
CA ILE A 184 -13.70 -6.94 8.33
C ILE A 184 -12.93 -6.58 9.60
N HIS A 185 -11.96 -5.68 9.51
CA HIS A 185 -11.37 -5.02 10.68
C HIS A 185 -11.96 -3.63 10.85
N LEU A 186 -12.18 -3.20 12.08
CA LEU A 186 -12.44 -1.81 12.42
C LEU A 186 -11.20 -1.21 13.07
N TYR A 187 -10.65 -0.16 12.47
CA TYR A 187 -9.53 0.59 13.05
C TYR A 187 -10.04 1.90 13.63
N ALA A 188 -9.72 2.20 14.87
CA ALA A 188 -9.98 3.50 15.49
C ALA A 188 -8.67 4.11 16.00
N ALA A 189 -8.47 5.41 15.77
CA ALA A 189 -7.28 6.12 16.25
C ALA A 189 -7.35 6.31 17.77
N LEU A 190 -6.20 6.20 18.45
CA LEU A 190 -6.03 6.48 19.87
C LEU A 190 -5.01 7.61 20.05
N ASP A 191 -5.12 8.32 21.16
CA ASP A 191 -4.20 9.41 21.53
C ASP A 191 -2.86 8.92 22.12
N GLY A 192 -2.68 7.61 22.30
CA GLY A 192 -1.49 7.03 22.92
C GLY A 192 -1.40 7.24 24.43
N SER A 193 -2.52 7.52 25.12
CA SER A 193 -2.53 7.70 26.58
C SER A 193 -2.67 6.40 27.37
N ARG A 194 -3.12 5.31 26.74
CA ARG A 194 -3.48 4.04 27.40
C ARG A 194 -2.51 2.92 27.04
N SER A 195 -2.22 2.04 27.99
CA SER A 195 -1.39 0.85 27.75
C SER A 195 -2.12 -0.19 26.88
N SER A 196 -1.36 -1.09 26.24
CA SER A 196 -1.92 -2.21 25.46
C SER A 196 -2.89 -3.07 26.28
N ALA A 197 -2.59 -3.30 27.56
CA ALA A 197 -3.49 -4.04 28.46
C ALA A 197 -4.84 -3.32 28.66
N ALA A 198 -4.82 -2.00 28.85
CA ALA A 198 -6.03 -1.20 29.01
C ALA A 198 -6.86 -1.13 27.70
N VAL A 199 -6.21 -0.96 26.55
CA VAL A 199 -6.87 -0.99 25.23
C VAL A 199 -7.47 -2.37 24.95
N SER A 200 -6.76 -3.44 25.29
CA SER A 200 -7.26 -4.81 25.13
C SER A 200 -8.45 -5.11 26.05
N ALA A 201 -8.45 -4.60 27.29
CA ALA A 201 -9.58 -4.74 28.21
C ALA A 201 -10.82 -4.00 27.66
N LEU A 202 -10.64 -2.76 27.19
CA LEU A 202 -11.71 -1.98 26.56
C LEU A 202 -12.32 -2.69 25.34
N ALA A 203 -11.47 -3.23 24.46
CA ALA A 203 -11.94 -3.97 23.30
C ALA A 203 -12.71 -5.25 23.69
N HIS A 204 -12.29 -5.93 24.75
CA HIS A 204 -12.97 -7.12 25.26
C HIS A 204 -14.33 -6.77 25.88
N GLU A 205 -14.43 -5.69 26.67
CA GLU A 205 -15.70 -5.20 27.20
C GLU A 205 -16.67 -4.87 26.07
N LEU A 206 -16.22 -4.14 25.05
CA LEU A 206 -17.02 -3.83 23.87
C LEU A 206 -17.50 -5.10 23.14
N ALA A 207 -16.64 -6.10 22.98
CA ALA A 207 -17.02 -7.37 22.37
C ALA A 207 -18.09 -8.12 23.18
N ARG A 208 -17.98 -8.11 24.52
CA ARG A 208 -18.97 -8.73 25.42
C ARG A 208 -20.30 -8.00 25.43
N GLU A 209 -20.29 -6.68 25.37
CA GLU A 209 -21.52 -5.89 25.23
C GLU A 209 -22.24 -6.19 23.92
N LEU A 210 -21.50 -6.22 22.79
CA LEU A 210 -22.08 -6.58 21.49
C LEU A 210 -22.65 -8.01 21.50
N GLU A 211 -21.96 -8.96 22.12
CA GLU A 211 -22.48 -10.33 22.30
C GLU A 211 -23.72 -10.36 23.19
N SER A 212 -23.76 -9.58 24.27
CA SER A 212 -24.92 -9.53 25.18
C SER A 212 -26.18 -9.01 24.48
N ASP A 213 -26.03 -7.97 23.64
CA ASP A 213 -27.16 -7.32 22.97
C ASP A 213 -27.59 -8.04 21.68
N HIS A 214 -26.66 -8.79 21.06
CA HIS A 214 -26.86 -9.45 19.76
C HIS A 214 -26.34 -10.90 19.78
N ALA A 215 -26.77 -11.68 20.78
CA ALA A 215 -26.25 -13.02 21.06
C ALA A 215 -26.49 -14.05 19.94
N ASP A 216 -27.43 -13.80 19.03
CA ASP A 216 -27.71 -14.60 17.85
C ASP A 216 -26.73 -14.33 16.69
N LEU A 217 -26.09 -13.15 16.66
CA LEU A 217 -25.20 -12.71 15.60
C LEU A 217 -23.72 -12.64 16.02
N VAL A 218 -23.44 -12.32 17.29
CA VAL A 218 -22.09 -12.01 17.80
C VAL A 218 -21.64 -13.07 18.79
N VAL A 219 -20.33 -13.35 18.78
CA VAL A 219 -19.64 -14.11 19.83
C VAL A 219 -18.31 -13.41 20.18
N SER A 220 -17.94 -13.37 21.45
CA SER A 220 -16.65 -12.80 21.91
C SER A 220 -15.69 -13.85 22.50
N ASP A 221 -16.18 -15.07 22.78
CA ASP A 221 -15.36 -16.21 23.19
C ASP A 221 -14.60 -16.81 21.98
N MET A 222 -13.30 -17.04 22.17
CA MET A 222 -12.41 -17.53 21.13
C MET A 222 -12.66 -19.00 20.72
N LYS A 223 -13.52 -19.76 21.43
CA LYS A 223 -13.86 -21.15 21.06
C LYS A 223 -14.54 -21.20 19.70
N ARG A 224 -13.94 -21.96 18.77
CA ARG A 224 -14.50 -22.15 17.40
C ARG A 224 -15.90 -22.77 17.41
N SER A 225 -16.19 -23.64 18.37
CA SER A 225 -17.49 -24.32 18.51
C SER A 225 -18.68 -23.38 18.74
N LEU A 226 -18.42 -22.13 19.15
CA LEU A 226 -19.46 -21.13 19.44
C LEU A 226 -19.78 -20.22 18.24
N ARG A 227 -19.05 -20.37 17.12
CA ARG A 227 -19.09 -19.41 16.00
C ARG A 227 -20.07 -19.79 14.89
N ALA A 228 -20.70 -20.95 14.94
CA ALA A 228 -21.63 -21.38 13.88
C ALA A 228 -22.77 -20.36 13.74
N GLY A 229 -22.95 -19.81 12.53
CA GLY A 229 -23.92 -18.77 12.21
C GLY A 229 -23.61 -17.37 12.75
N LYS A 230 -22.44 -17.17 13.38
CA LYS A 230 -22.09 -15.94 14.10
C LYS A 230 -20.78 -15.32 13.62
N VAL A 231 -20.59 -14.05 13.98
CA VAL A 231 -19.33 -13.32 13.80
C VAL A 231 -18.60 -13.26 15.13
N LEU A 232 -17.35 -13.72 15.13
CA LEU A 232 -16.43 -13.47 16.23
C LEU A 232 -15.99 -12.01 16.20
N VAL A 233 -16.16 -11.30 17.32
CA VAL A 233 -15.47 -10.02 17.56
C VAL A 233 -14.15 -10.33 18.27
N ASP A 234 -13.09 -10.54 17.51
CA ASP A 234 -11.75 -10.81 18.03
C ASP A 234 -11.10 -9.51 18.55
N TRP A 235 -11.31 -9.27 19.84
CA TRP A 235 -10.71 -8.18 20.61
C TRP A 235 -9.22 -8.41 20.92
N SER A 236 -8.72 -9.63 20.76
CA SER A 236 -7.36 -10.01 21.19
C SER A 236 -6.26 -9.37 20.34
N GLN A 237 -6.60 -8.84 19.16
CA GLN A 237 -5.70 -8.10 18.27
C GLN A 237 -5.03 -6.88 18.90
N ASN A 238 -5.56 -6.40 20.04
CA ASN A 238 -5.04 -5.28 20.82
C ASN A 238 -4.01 -5.68 21.89
N SER A 239 -3.76 -6.99 22.06
CA SER A 239 -2.70 -7.46 22.96
C SER A 239 -1.33 -7.04 22.44
N GLU A 240 -0.41 -6.71 23.34
CA GLU A 240 0.94 -6.19 23.00
C GLU A 240 1.74 -7.10 22.06
N ASN A 241 1.59 -8.42 22.23
CA ASN A 241 2.33 -9.44 21.49
C ASN A 241 1.62 -9.89 20.19
N LYS A 242 0.48 -9.28 19.86
CA LYS A 242 -0.29 -9.59 18.66
C LYS A 242 0.04 -8.62 17.54
N THR A 243 -0.13 -9.10 16.32
CA THR A 243 0.07 -8.34 15.10
C THR A 243 -1.12 -8.56 14.19
N THR A 244 -1.57 -7.50 13.54
CA THR A 244 -2.65 -7.55 12.56
C THR A 244 -2.09 -7.15 11.20
N VAL A 245 -2.65 -7.70 10.12
CA VAL A 245 -2.28 -7.28 8.76
C VAL A 245 -2.44 -5.77 8.64
N VAL A 246 -1.41 -5.10 8.11
CA VAL A 246 -1.46 -3.66 7.92
C VAL A 246 -2.46 -3.32 6.81
N PRO A 247 -3.26 -2.24 6.95
CA PRO A 247 -4.04 -1.72 5.83
C PRO A 247 -3.20 -1.61 4.56
N TYR A 248 -3.81 -1.95 3.43
CA TYR A 248 -3.20 -2.03 2.10
C TYR A 248 -2.24 -3.20 1.85
N SER A 249 -1.95 -4.07 2.82
CA SER A 249 -1.16 -5.29 2.54
C SER A 249 -1.97 -6.33 1.78
N LEU A 250 -1.31 -7.04 0.85
CA LEU A 250 -1.87 -8.20 0.17
C LEU A 250 -2.17 -9.32 1.17
N ARG A 251 -3.05 -10.24 0.76
CA ARG A 251 -3.37 -11.46 1.49
C ARG A 251 -2.83 -12.68 0.75
N GLY A 252 -2.31 -13.65 1.49
CA GLY A 252 -1.88 -14.94 0.95
C GLY A 252 -3.07 -15.88 0.72
N ARG A 253 -4.05 -15.40 -0.05
CA ARG A 253 -5.23 -16.15 -0.49
C ARG A 253 -5.04 -16.58 -1.94
N PHE A 254 -5.92 -17.42 -2.48
CA PHE A 254 -5.78 -17.92 -3.85
C PHE A 254 -5.89 -16.83 -4.93
N THR A 255 -6.55 -15.72 -4.60
CA THR A 255 -6.58 -14.49 -5.39
C THR A 255 -5.89 -13.36 -4.62
N PRO A 256 -5.24 -12.40 -5.30
CA PRO A 256 -4.47 -11.32 -4.67
C PRO A 256 -5.38 -10.21 -4.14
N THR A 257 -6.12 -10.53 -3.10
CA THR A 257 -6.94 -9.59 -2.32
C THR A 257 -6.10 -8.80 -1.33
N VAL A 258 -6.65 -7.69 -0.83
CA VAL A 258 -5.96 -6.72 0.03
C VAL A 258 -6.76 -6.47 1.31
N ALA A 259 -6.07 -6.19 2.41
CA ALA A 259 -6.67 -5.55 3.59
C ALA A 259 -7.07 -4.11 3.24
N ALA A 260 -8.22 -3.93 2.60
CA ALA A 260 -8.59 -2.71 1.90
C ALA A 260 -9.55 -1.85 2.74
N PRO A 261 -9.16 -0.61 3.11
CA PRO A 261 -10.05 0.37 3.72
C PRO A 261 -11.27 0.65 2.85
N ARG A 262 -12.41 0.87 3.50
CA ARG A 262 -13.72 1.12 2.89
C ARG A 262 -14.38 2.33 3.53
N HIS A 263 -15.29 2.95 2.79
CA HIS A 263 -16.27 3.88 3.35
C HIS A 263 -17.43 3.11 3.98
N TRP A 264 -18.06 3.72 4.98
CA TRP A 264 -19.22 3.13 5.65
C TRP A 264 -20.40 2.84 4.71
N ALA A 265 -20.66 3.71 3.73
CA ALA A 265 -21.72 3.50 2.74
C ALA A 265 -21.52 2.21 1.91
N GLU A 266 -20.29 1.72 1.79
CA GLU A 266 -20.01 0.49 1.04
C GLU A 266 -20.36 -0.76 1.84
N LEU A 267 -20.44 -0.66 3.18
CA LEU A 267 -20.86 -1.77 4.01
C LEU A 267 -22.37 -2.05 3.90
N ASP A 268 -23.13 -1.09 3.38
CA ASP A 268 -24.57 -1.22 3.13
C ASP A 268 -24.89 -1.86 1.77
N ASP A 269 -23.86 -2.06 0.93
CA ASP A 269 -24.02 -2.68 -0.38
C ASP A 269 -24.15 -4.21 -0.25
N PRO A 270 -25.25 -4.83 -0.71
CA PRO A 270 -25.37 -6.29 -0.73
C PRO A 270 -24.31 -6.98 -1.61
N ALA A 271 -23.65 -6.25 -2.51
CA ALA A 271 -22.53 -6.73 -3.32
C ALA A 271 -21.15 -6.50 -2.65
N LEU A 272 -21.11 -6.15 -1.36
CA LEU A 272 -19.86 -5.99 -0.62
C LEU A 272 -18.95 -7.22 -0.80
N ALA A 273 -17.72 -6.96 -1.23
CA ALA A 273 -16.72 -7.98 -1.49
C ALA A 273 -15.33 -7.53 -1.00
N GLN A 274 -14.47 -8.51 -0.76
CA GLN A 274 -13.04 -8.30 -0.58
C GLN A 274 -12.44 -7.74 -1.89
N LEU A 275 -11.53 -6.76 -1.80
CA LEU A 275 -11.00 -6.09 -3.00
C LEU A 275 -9.73 -6.73 -3.53
N HIS A 276 -9.64 -6.85 -4.85
CA HIS A 276 -8.43 -7.23 -5.56
C HIS A 276 -7.42 -6.06 -5.59
N TYR A 277 -6.12 -6.37 -5.59
CA TYR A 277 -5.06 -5.33 -5.50
C TYR A 277 -5.13 -4.24 -6.58
N ARG A 278 -5.51 -4.62 -7.81
CA ARG A 278 -5.70 -3.66 -8.92
C ARG A 278 -6.86 -2.69 -8.67
N GLU A 279 -7.91 -3.13 -8.01
CA GLU A 279 -9.04 -2.27 -7.65
C GLU A 279 -8.61 -1.28 -6.57
N VAL A 280 -7.91 -1.75 -5.54
CA VAL A 280 -7.35 -0.90 -4.49
C VAL A 280 -6.45 0.18 -5.07
N LEU A 281 -5.51 -0.18 -5.96
CA LEU A 281 -4.66 0.81 -6.63
C LEU A 281 -5.48 1.84 -7.40
N ARG A 282 -6.50 1.42 -8.15
CA ARG A 282 -7.35 2.35 -8.92
C ARG A 282 -8.05 3.35 -8.01
N ARG A 283 -8.52 2.91 -6.84
CA ARG A 283 -9.24 3.76 -5.87
C ARG A 283 -8.33 4.81 -5.25
N VAL A 284 -7.24 4.40 -4.62
CA VAL A 284 -6.36 5.32 -3.90
C VAL A 284 -5.68 6.32 -4.85
N TRP A 285 -5.31 5.90 -6.05
CA TRP A 285 -4.76 6.79 -7.08
C TRP A 285 -5.83 7.64 -7.78
N GLY A 286 -7.10 7.26 -7.69
CA GLY A 286 -8.25 8.09 -8.06
C GLY A 286 -8.62 9.13 -7.00
N GLY A 287 -7.89 9.19 -5.86
CA GLY A 287 -8.16 10.09 -4.75
C GLY A 287 -9.11 9.53 -3.68
N ASP A 288 -9.51 8.27 -3.80
CA ASP A 288 -10.38 7.58 -2.84
C ASP A 288 -9.55 6.76 -1.84
N ASP A 289 -9.19 7.39 -0.72
CA ASP A 289 -8.45 6.78 0.41
C ASP A 289 -9.23 7.00 1.72
N PRO A 290 -10.03 6.01 2.18
CA PRO A 290 -10.78 6.09 3.43
C PRO A 290 -9.91 6.21 4.69
N MET A 291 -8.63 5.86 4.61
CA MET A 291 -7.67 5.99 5.70
C MET A 291 -6.90 7.32 5.66
N SER A 292 -7.12 8.17 4.66
CA SER A 292 -6.46 9.48 4.58
C SER A 292 -6.82 10.33 5.79
N GLY A 293 -5.82 10.66 6.61
CA GLY A 293 -6.00 11.45 7.84
C GLY A 293 -6.26 10.62 9.10
N PHE A 294 -6.28 9.28 9.00
CA PHE A 294 -6.35 8.40 10.16
C PHE A 294 -5.18 8.65 11.12
N GLY A 295 -5.47 8.93 12.39
CA GLY A 295 -4.46 9.17 13.43
C GLY A 295 -3.75 10.53 13.36
N GLY A 296 -4.36 11.54 12.70
CA GLY A 296 -3.76 12.87 12.57
C GLY A 296 -3.76 13.72 13.85
N GLY A 297 -2.55 13.95 14.40
CA GLY A 297 -2.18 15.09 15.26
C GLY A 297 -0.66 15.12 15.54
N PRO A 298 -0.05 16.31 15.70
CA PRO A 298 0.65 17.05 14.64
C PRO A 298 1.99 16.40 14.25
N GLU A 299 2.00 15.57 13.22
CA GLU A 299 3.17 15.38 12.37
C GLU A 299 2.67 14.85 11.03
N THR A 300 2.05 15.74 10.26
CA THR A 300 2.38 15.73 8.84
C THR A 300 3.89 15.77 8.81
N VAL A 301 4.52 14.67 8.40
CA VAL A 301 5.91 14.70 7.97
C VAL A 301 5.96 15.79 6.92
N LYS A 302 6.37 16.99 7.33
CA LYS A 302 6.98 17.94 6.42
C LYS A 302 8.16 17.13 5.90
N ALA A 303 8.08 16.64 4.67
CA ALA A 303 9.32 16.29 3.98
C ALA A 303 10.17 17.55 4.11
N ALA A 304 11.30 17.41 4.81
CA ALA A 304 12.25 18.49 4.92
C ALA A 304 12.56 18.97 3.49
N PRO A 305 12.61 20.28 3.22
CA PRO A 305 13.01 20.75 1.92
C PRO A 305 14.39 20.15 1.63
N VAL A 306 14.49 19.35 0.56
CA VAL A 306 15.76 18.85 0.06
C VAL A 306 16.51 20.07 -0.48
N THR A 307 17.29 20.70 0.39
CA THR A 307 18.19 21.79 0.04
C THR A 307 19.44 21.20 -0.58
N GLY A 308 19.45 21.13 -1.92
CA GLY A 308 20.56 20.60 -2.70
C GLY A 308 20.36 20.73 -4.22
N GLY A 309 20.40 21.96 -4.75
CA GLY A 309 20.70 22.28 -6.15
C GLY A 309 19.63 22.02 -7.23
N ARG A 310 18.87 20.91 -7.17
CA ARG A 310 17.82 20.54 -8.14
C ARG A 310 16.72 19.71 -7.48
N SER A 311 15.72 20.38 -6.91
CA SER A 311 14.56 19.74 -6.30
C SER A 311 13.25 20.16 -6.95
N PHE A 312 12.23 19.33 -6.86
CA PHE A 312 10.87 19.69 -7.22
C PHE A 312 9.92 19.38 -6.06
N VAL A 313 8.77 20.07 -6.06
CA VAL A 313 7.67 19.86 -5.13
C VAL A 313 6.35 19.91 -5.91
N ILE A 314 5.45 18.97 -5.62
CA ILE A 314 4.09 18.92 -6.12
C ILE A 314 3.17 19.11 -4.91
N GLN A 315 2.32 20.13 -4.93
CA GLN A 315 1.39 20.45 -3.84
C GLN A 315 -0.02 20.62 -4.36
N GLU A 316 -1.02 20.37 -3.52
CA GLU A 316 -2.37 20.82 -3.80
C GLU A 316 -2.52 22.31 -3.49
N LEU A 317 -3.25 23.02 -4.33
CA LEU A 317 -3.66 24.38 -4.03
C LEU A 317 -4.89 24.35 -3.10
N ALA A 318 -4.86 25.15 -2.04
CA ALA A 318 -5.98 25.36 -1.14
C ALA A 318 -6.73 26.67 -1.50
N GLY A 319 -8.02 26.76 -1.15
CA GLY A 319 -8.83 27.97 -1.32
C GLY A 319 -9.51 28.10 -2.68
N ARG A 320 -9.62 29.33 -3.22
CA ARG A 320 -10.43 29.64 -4.43
C ARG A 320 -9.83 29.12 -5.75
N ARG A 321 -8.56 28.69 -5.76
CA ARG A 321 -7.93 28.05 -6.92
C ARG A 321 -7.81 26.54 -6.63
N HIS A 322 -8.56 25.73 -7.36
CA HIS A 322 -8.41 24.27 -7.33
C HIS A 322 -7.34 23.83 -8.34
N GLY A 323 -6.49 22.87 -7.96
CA GLY A 323 -5.47 22.32 -8.84
C GLY A 323 -4.19 21.91 -8.12
N ILE A 324 -3.16 21.64 -8.92
CA ILE A 324 -1.83 21.26 -8.45
C ILE A 324 -0.84 22.38 -8.71
N LEU A 325 0.05 22.65 -7.76
CA LEU A 325 1.22 23.49 -7.92
C LEU A 325 2.45 22.60 -8.13
N LEU A 326 3.08 22.69 -9.31
CA LEU A 326 4.41 22.14 -9.55
C LEU A 326 5.44 23.24 -9.35
N SER A 327 6.34 23.05 -8.40
CA SER A 327 7.48 23.93 -8.15
C SER A 327 8.79 23.20 -8.46
N VAL A 328 9.67 23.82 -9.24
CA VAL A 328 11.00 23.31 -9.58
C VAL A 328 12.04 24.32 -9.13
N HIS A 329 12.97 23.90 -8.27
CA HIS A 329 14.04 24.72 -7.72
C HIS A 329 15.35 24.43 -8.47
N ARG A 330 15.94 25.47 -9.06
CA ARG A 330 17.16 25.37 -9.87
C ARG A 330 18.06 26.57 -9.63
N HIS A 331 19.32 26.34 -9.26
CA HIS A 331 20.33 27.40 -9.11
C HIS A 331 19.89 28.57 -8.22
N GLY A 332 19.20 28.28 -7.11
CA GLY A 332 18.69 29.29 -6.18
C GLY A 332 17.43 30.03 -6.65
N ARG A 333 16.89 29.70 -7.84
CA ARG A 333 15.61 30.23 -8.35
C ARG A 333 14.52 29.17 -8.28
N SER A 334 13.27 29.62 -8.10
CA SER A 334 12.08 28.76 -8.08
C SER A 334 11.22 29.04 -9.29
N TYR A 335 10.84 27.99 -10.00
CA TYR A 335 10.04 28.01 -11.21
C TYR A 335 8.73 27.28 -10.92
N ARG A 336 7.58 27.95 -11.06
CA ARG A 336 6.28 27.39 -10.66
C ARG A 336 5.28 27.33 -11.80
N TRP A 337 4.43 26.31 -11.76
CA TRP A 337 3.29 26.17 -12.65
C TRP A 337 2.07 25.71 -11.86
N VAL A 338 0.94 26.36 -12.11
CA VAL A 338 -0.37 25.94 -11.62
C VAL A 338 -1.03 25.08 -12.70
N LEU A 339 -1.46 23.88 -12.33
CA LEU A 339 -2.14 22.92 -13.19
C LEU A 339 -3.58 22.73 -12.67
N PRO A 340 -4.58 23.42 -13.22
CA PRO A 340 -5.95 23.39 -12.71
C PRO A 340 -6.57 21.98 -12.70
N LYS A 341 -6.18 21.13 -13.66
CA LYS A 341 -6.65 19.74 -13.80
C LYS A 341 -5.66 18.71 -13.25
N GLY A 342 -4.59 19.15 -12.59
CA GLY A 342 -3.53 18.28 -12.09
C GLY A 342 -2.51 17.88 -13.15
N LEU A 343 -1.60 16.97 -12.77
CA LEU A 343 -0.56 16.46 -13.66
C LEU A 343 -1.15 15.50 -14.71
N PRO A 344 -0.59 15.46 -15.93
CA PRO A 344 -0.98 14.47 -16.93
C PRO A 344 -0.65 13.05 -16.45
N THR A 345 -1.62 12.15 -16.53
CA THR A 345 -1.47 10.72 -16.19
C THR A 345 -1.47 9.80 -17.42
N ASP A 346 -1.77 10.36 -18.61
CA ASP A 346 -1.79 9.68 -19.90
C ASP A 346 -0.94 10.47 -20.90
N PRO A 347 0.08 9.88 -21.53
CA PRO A 347 0.93 10.56 -22.50
C PRO A 347 0.18 11.05 -23.74
N ARG A 348 -1.06 10.61 -23.98
CA ARG A 348 -1.88 11.09 -25.12
C ARG A 348 -2.59 12.41 -24.85
N HIS A 349 -2.62 12.86 -23.59
CA HIS A 349 -3.40 14.02 -23.17
C HIS A 349 -2.52 15.05 -22.46
N ASN A 350 -2.48 16.26 -23.01
CA ASN A 350 -1.79 17.38 -22.40
C ASN A 350 -2.69 18.02 -21.34
N GLN A 351 -2.09 18.54 -20.27
CA GLN A 351 -2.79 19.35 -19.28
C GLN A 351 -2.39 20.81 -19.41
N ALA A 352 -3.34 21.72 -19.21
CA ALA A 352 -3.06 23.15 -19.17
C ALA A 352 -2.23 23.50 -17.93
N ALA A 353 -1.30 24.43 -18.09
CA ALA A 353 -0.49 25.00 -17.04
C ALA A 353 -0.42 26.52 -17.17
N GLU A 354 -0.33 27.18 -16.02
CA GLU A 354 -0.09 28.63 -15.93
C GLU A 354 1.24 28.84 -15.19
N ARG A 355 2.17 29.55 -15.82
CA ARG A 355 3.43 29.96 -15.21
C ARG A 355 3.18 31.08 -14.19
N VAL A 356 3.66 30.90 -12.97
CA VAL A 356 3.51 31.89 -11.89
C VAL A 356 4.88 32.30 -11.34
N GLU A 357 5.16 33.60 -11.34
CA GLU A 357 6.44 34.14 -10.84
C GLU A 357 6.42 34.45 -9.34
N HIS A 358 5.26 34.86 -8.82
CA HIS A 358 5.12 35.15 -7.40
C HIS A 358 4.97 33.86 -6.57
N GLU A 359 5.22 33.98 -5.27
CA GLU A 359 4.88 32.93 -4.32
C GLU A 359 3.36 32.77 -4.30
N VAL A 360 2.88 31.53 -4.45
CA VAL A 360 1.47 31.20 -4.35
C VAL A 360 1.27 30.66 -2.94
N ASP A 361 0.26 31.16 -2.22
CA ASP A 361 -0.11 30.63 -0.90
C ASP A 361 -0.49 29.14 -1.01
N ALA A 362 0.53 28.29 -0.89
CA ALA A 362 0.40 26.85 -0.90
C ALA A 362 0.23 26.36 0.55
N ALA A 363 -0.87 26.79 1.20
CA ALA A 363 -1.30 26.21 2.47
C ALA A 363 -1.85 24.77 2.31
N GLY A 364 -1.77 24.18 1.11
CA GLY A 364 -2.28 22.85 0.80
C GLY A 364 -1.26 21.71 1.01
N ARG A 365 -1.78 20.48 0.98
CA ARG A 365 -1.05 19.24 1.24
C ARG A 365 0.01 18.99 0.17
N MET A 366 1.25 18.69 0.59
CA MET A 366 2.30 18.21 -0.32
C MET A 366 1.92 16.82 -0.85
N ARG A 367 1.91 16.67 -2.18
CA ARG A 367 1.59 15.42 -2.88
C ARG A 367 2.85 14.63 -3.23
N ASP A 368 3.93 15.31 -3.59
CA ASP A 368 5.20 14.69 -3.91
C ASP A 368 6.35 15.70 -3.78
N SER A 369 7.57 15.21 -3.63
CA SER A 369 8.78 16.00 -3.71
C SER A 369 9.95 15.08 -4.04
N GLY A 370 10.97 15.63 -4.67
CA GLY A 370 12.17 14.85 -4.98
C GLY A 370 13.20 15.65 -5.75
N THR A 371 14.00 14.95 -6.53
CA THR A 371 15.02 15.54 -7.41
C THR A 371 14.58 15.46 -8.86
N TYR A 372 15.24 16.21 -9.73
CA TYR A 372 14.99 16.11 -11.16
C TYR A 372 16.29 16.18 -11.97
N GLU A 373 16.27 15.51 -13.11
CA GLU A 373 17.28 15.65 -14.15
C GLU A 373 16.73 16.51 -15.29
N VAL A 374 17.57 17.39 -15.83
CA VAL A 374 17.21 18.29 -16.94
C VAL A 374 17.78 17.72 -18.22
N GLU A 375 16.90 17.52 -19.19
CA GLU A 375 17.29 17.21 -20.56
C GLU A 375 17.33 18.48 -21.42
N LYS A 376 16.32 19.34 -21.26
CA LYS A 376 16.20 20.61 -21.98
C LYS A 376 15.61 21.68 -21.06
N TRP A 377 16.14 22.89 -21.13
CA TRP A 377 15.60 24.01 -20.35
C TRP A 377 15.73 25.33 -21.11
N HIS A 378 14.60 25.82 -21.63
CA HIS A 378 14.47 27.14 -22.21
C HIS A 378 13.34 27.89 -21.49
N ASP A 379 13.69 28.95 -20.74
CA ASP A 379 12.78 29.61 -19.78
C ASP A 379 11.45 30.05 -20.39
N ASP A 380 11.48 30.51 -21.64
CA ASP A 380 10.29 31.04 -22.36
C ASP A 380 9.79 30.12 -23.49
N GLY A 381 10.23 28.87 -23.53
CA GLY A 381 9.93 27.98 -24.66
C GLY A 381 9.54 26.57 -24.22
N GLU A 382 10.53 25.73 -23.99
CA GLU A 382 10.32 24.32 -23.68
C GLU A 382 11.29 23.86 -22.60
N ILE A 383 10.74 23.17 -21.61
CA ILE A 383 11.48 22.57 -20.51
C ILE A 383 11.13 21.08 -20.49
N ILE A 384 12.16 20.23 -20.61
CA ILE A 384 12.05 18.77 -20.50
C ILE A 384 12.88 18.33 -19.30
N LEU A 385 12.20 17.69 -18.35
CA LEU A 385 12.80 17.22 -17.13
C LEU A 385 12.23 15.85 -16.74
N THR A 386 13.07 15.04 -16.12
CA THR A 386 12.64 13.80 -15.46
C THR A 386 12.59 14.09 -13.98
N VAL A 387 11.38 14.13 -13.41
CA VAL A 387 11.19 14.23 -11.97
C VAL A 387 11.28 12.83 -11.36
N THR A 388 12.02 12.69 -10.27
CA THR A 388 12.12 11.46 -9.49
C THR A 388 11.72 11.77 -8.06
N GLY A 389 10.48 11.41 -7.72
CA GLY A 389 9.89 11.62 -6.40
C GLY A 389 9.59 10.32 -5.68
N ALA A 390 8.76 10.42 -4.64
CA ALA A 390 8.27 9.27 -3.90
C ALA A 390 7.38 8.34 -4.76
N HIS A 391 6.86 8.86 -5.89
CA HIS A 391 5.94 8.15 -6.80
C HIS A 391 6.60 7.68 -8.10
N GLY A 392 7.92 7.51 -8.12
CA GLY A 392 8.69 7.06 -9.28
C GLY A 392 9.20 8.19 -10.17
N SER A 393 9.74 7.82 -11.33
CA SER A 393 10.32 8.75 -12.30
C SER A 393 9.35 9.05 -13.43
N HIS A 394 9.04 10.33 -13.63
CA HIS A 394 8.15 10.82 -14.69
C HIS A 394 8.87 11.81 -15.58
N ARG A 395 8.83 11.58 -16.90
CA ARG A 395 9.42 12.51 -17.87
C ARG A 395 8.35 13.50 -18.35
N LEU A 396 8.53 14.77 -18.01
CA LEU A 396 7.58 15.84 -18.28
C LEU A 396 8.16 16.83 -19.30
N ALA A 397 7.34 17.25 -20.25
CA ALA A 397 7.59 18.42 -21.09
C ALA A 397 6.63 19.54 -20.70
N LEU A 398 7.19 20.68 -20.29
CA LEU A 398 6.50 21.94 -20.07
C LEU A 398 6.74 22.81 -21.30
N ILE A 399 5.69 23.11 -22.04
CA ILE A 399 5.77 23.78 -23.35
C ILE A 399 4.97 25.07 -23.28
N ASN A 400 5.62 26.20 -23.54
CA ASN A 400 4.95 27.46 -23.81
C ASN A 400 4.48 27.48 -25.27
N THR A 401 3.17 27.55 -25.49
CA THR A 401 2.58 27.57 -26.84
C THR A 401 2.49 28.96 -27.45
N GLU A 402 2.62 30.03 -26.66
CA GLU A 402 2.59 31.43 -27.11
C GLU A 402 3.63 32.27 -26.35
N ALA A 403 4.73 32.62 -27.03
CA ALA A 403 5.82 33.39 -26.43
C ALA A 403 5.30 34.69 -25.78
N GLY A 404 5.70 34.93 -24.52
CA GLY A 404 5.32 36.12 -23.75
C GLY A 404 4.00 36.01 -22.97
N ARG A 405 3.27 34.89 -23.06
CA ARG A 405 2.07 34.63 -22.25
C ARG A 405 2.34 33.61 -21.14
N SER A 406 1.98 33.97 -19.91
CA SER A 406 2.14 33.11 -18.73
C SER A 406 1.04 32.03 -18.61
N ASP A 407 -0.12 32.24 -19.21
CA ASP A 407 -1.28 31.33 -19.19
C ASP A 407 -1.30 30.32 -20.35
N ALA A 408 -0.33 30.40 -21.25
CA ALA A 408 -0.24 29.60 -22.46
C ALA A 408 0.73 28.40 -22.33
N TRP A 409 0.84 27.81 -21.14
CA TRP A 409 1.68 26.62 -20.94
C TRP A 409 0.87 25.33 -21.00
N LEU A 410 1.51 24.27 -21.45
CA LEU A 410 1.02 22.89 -21.40
C LEU A 410 2.03 22.00 -20.68
N VAL A 411 1.54 21.00 -19.97
CA VAL A 411 2.35 19.90 -19.44
C VAL A 411 1.99 18.63 -20.20
N HIS A 412 3.00 17.96 -20.72
CA HIS A 412 2.89 16.70 -21.43
C HIS A 412 3.72 15.64 -20.71
N LEU A 413 3.16 14.44 -20.54
CA LEU A 413 3.87 13.28 -20.01
C LEU A 413 4.54 12.55 -21.18
N LEU A 414 5.86 12.67 -21.32
CA LEU A 414 6.62 12.08 -22.43
C LEU A 414 6.77 10.56 -22.29
N VAL A 415 6.94 10.06 -21.07
CA VAL A 415 7.01 8.63 -20.73
C VAL A 415 6.49 8.43 -19.30
N ALA A 416 5.48 7.58 -19.12
CA ALA A 416 5.21 6.93 -17.84
C ALA A 416 6.12 5.69 -17.74
N ASP A 417 6.86 5.56 -16.64
CA ASP A 417 7.70 4.43 -16.19
C ASP A 417 7.98 3.26 -17.20
N PRO A 418 9.25 2.92 -17.55
CA PRO A 418 9.66 2.10 -18.71
C PRO A 418 9.24 0.62 -18.79
N ILE A 419 8.25 0.13 -18.05
CA ILE A 419 7.93 -1.32 -18.04
C ILE A 419 7.11 -1.78 -19.27
N ARG A 420 6.56 -0.87 -20.09
CA ARG A 420 5.67 -1.25 -21.21
C ARG A 420 6.29 -1.39 -22.61
N GLN A 421 7.56 -1.06 -22.85
CA GLN A 421 8.13 -1.14 -24.22
C GLN A 421 8.93 -2.41 -24.58
N ALA A 422 9.16 -3.33 -23.65
CA ALA A 422 9.85 -4.60 -23.97
C ALA A 422 8.94 -5.70 -24.56
N VAL A 423 7.66 -5.44 -24.86
CA VAL A 423 6.69 -6.49 -25.28
C VAL A 423 6.10 -6.25 -26.68
N ARG A 424 6.77 -5.52 -27.58
CA ARG A 424 6.25 -5.33 -28.95
C ARG A 424 7.14 -5.73 -30.13
N THR A 425 8.24 -6.45 -29.90
CA THR A 425 9.01 -7.03 -31.01
C THR A 425 9.47 -8.45 -30.68
N LEU A 426 8.55 -9.42 -30.75
CA LEU A 426 8.89 -10.81 -31.07
C LEU A 426 7.84 -11.35 -32.06
N PRO A 427 8.25 -12.06 -33.13
CA PRO A 427 7.36 -12.53 -34.18
C PRO A 427 6.47 -13.68 -33.68
N VAL A 428 5.17 -13.57 -33.94
CA VAL A 428 4.21 -14.66 -33.76
C VAL A 428 4.59 -15.80 -34.71
N ARG A 429 4.89 -16.99 -34.17
CA ARG A 429 4.96 -18.22 -34.96
C ARG A 429 3.60 -18.93 -34.99
N PRO A 430 3.20 -19.55 -36.11
CA PRO A 430 1.85 -20.09 -36.28
C PRO A 430 1.63 -21.38 -35.48
N SER A 431 0.38 -21.59 -35.08
CA SER A 431 -0.13 -22.76 -34.36
C SER A 431 0.13 -24.06 -35.12
N ALA A 432 0.71 -25.06 -34.44
CA ALA A 432 0.79 -26.43 -34.94
C ALA A 432 -0.58 -27.12 -34.81
N GLY A 433 -1.03 -27.75 -35.91
CA GLY A 433 -2.24 -28.56 -36.00
C GLY A 433 -2.11 -29.94 -35.30
N PRO A 434 -3.20 -30.75 -35.33
CA PRO A 434 -3.38 -31.87 -34.41
C PRO A 434 -2.52 -33.10 -34.75
N LEU A 435 -2.05 -33.78 -33.70
CA LEU A 435 -1.25 -35.00 -33.75
C LEU A 435 -2.06 -36.19 -34.29
N SER A 436 -1.58 -36.80 -35.38
CA SER A 436 -2.06 -38.07 -35.92
C SER A 436 -1.42 -39.28 -35.23
N ALA A 437 -2.18 -40.36 -35.16
CA ALA A 437 -1.96 -41.61 -34.44
C ALA A 437 -0.64 -42.36 -34.76
N VAL A 438 -0.11 -43.03 -33.74
CA VAL A 438 0.97 -44.02 -33.83
C VAL A 438 0.36 -45.42 -33.95
N ARG A 439 0.78 -46.18 -34.97
CA ARG A 439 0.76 -47.66 -34.94
C ARG A 439 1.98 -48.26 -35.65
N ALA A 440 2.65 -49.11 -34.86
CA ALA A 440 3.30 -50.39 -35.16
C ALA A 440 4.43 -50.49 -36.21
N GLY A 441 5.56 -51.03 -35.74
CA GLY A 441 6.56 -51.71 -36.56
C GLY A 441 7.48 -52.55 -35.67
N ALA A 442 7.20 -53.85 -35.58
CA ALA A 442 8.07 -54.86 -34.97
C ALA A 442 9.06 -55.39 -36.01
N ALA A 443 10.32 -55.66 -35.62
CA ALA A 443 11.07 -56.86 -36.00
C ALA A 443 12.51 -56.87 -35.44
N ARG A 444 12.79 -57.90 -34.64
CA ARG A 444 13.99 -58.78 -34.59
C ARG A 444 15.38 -58.19 -34.87
N ALA A 445 16.29 -58.30 -33.88
CA ALA A 445 17.23 -59.42 -33.72
C ALA A 445 17.73 -59.44 -32.27
#